data_AF-A0AA39VIR5-F1
#
_entry.id   AF-A0AA39VIR5-F1
#
_cell.length_a   1.000
_cell.length_b   1.000
_cell.length_c   1.000
_cell.angle_alpha   90.00
_cell.angle_beta   90.00
_cell.angle_gamma   90.00
#
_symmetry.space_group_name_H-M   'P 1'
#
loop_
_entity.id
_entity.type
_entity.pdbx_description
1 polymer ?
#
loop_
_entity_poly.entity_id
_entity_poly.type
_entity_poly.pdbx_seq_one_letter_code
_entity_poly.pdbx_strand_id
1 'polypeptide(L)'
;MLSLGGASGSYSLTSTAHAKQVATYLWNNFLGGQSSSRPLGAAVLDGIDFDIEGGTDQHWNDLARFLSGSGNIGNFEDSWKQWTSDITATKIFLGLPASPEAAGNGFIPVSDLTSKVLPAIKGSAKYGGVMLWSKYYDDQSGYSSAIKSHV
;
A
#
# COMPACT_ATOMS: atom_id res chain seq x y z
N MET A 1 -2.86 -7.84 1.05
CA MET A 1 -2.82 -6.68 1.98
C MET A 1 -4.24 -6.18 2.23
N LEU A 2 -4.46 -5.45 3.32
CA LEU A 2 -5.63 -4.59 3.53
C LEU A 2 -5.26 -3.14 3.23
N SER A 3 -5.95 -2.48 2.31
CA SER A 3 -5.73 -1.06 2.03
C SER A 3 -6.56 -0.17 2.94
N LEU A 4 -5.95 0.88 3.47
CA LEU A 4 -6.59 1.91 4.29
C LEU A 4 -6.77 3.18 3.48
N GLY A 5 -7.92 3.82 3.61
CA GLY A 5 -8.24 5.09 2.96
C GLY A 5 -9.04 4.89 1.68
N GLY A 6 -8.49 5.38 0.57
CA GLY A 6 -9.09 5.47 -0.75
C GLY A 6 -9.78 6.81 -1.01
N ALA A 7 -10.20 7.00 -2.25
CA ALA A 7 -10.76 8.24 -2.79
C ALA A 7 -12.05 8.77 -2.12
N SER A 8 -12.66 7.99 -1.21
CA SER A 8 -13.88 8.38 -0.51
C SER A 8 -13.90 7.90 0.93
N GLY A 9 -14.62 8.62 1.79
CA GLY A 9 -14.77 8.31 3.21
C GLY A 9 -14.18 9.37 4.13
N SER A 10 -14.52 9.28 5.41
CA SER A 10 -14.03 10.19 6.45
C SER A 10 -13.09 9.42 7.38
N TYR A 11 -11.79 9.42 7.05
CA TYR A 11 -10.74 8.78 7.84
C TYR A 11 -9.70 9.81 8.30
N SER A 12 -9.22 9.67 9.54
CA SER A 12 -8.23 10.57 10.14
C SER A 12 -7.61 9.94 11.38
N LEU A 13 -6.38 10.34 11.68
CA LEU A 13 -5.70 10.06 12.95
C LEU A 13 -5.60 11.35 13.75
N THR A 14 -6.08 11.33 14.99
CA THR A 14 -6.20 12.55 15.81
C THR A 14 -5.07 12.75 16.80
N SER A 15 -4.23 11.73 16.99
CA SER A 15 -3.06 11.74 17.87
C SER A 15 -2.20 10.50 17.64
N THR A 16 -0.96 10.52 18.13
CA THR A 16 -0.09 9.33 18.22
C THR A 16 -0.75 8.20 19.03
N ALA A 17 -1.50 8.53 20.08
CA ALA A 17 -2.24 7.53 20.87
C ALA A 17 -3.35 6.87 20.06
N HIS A 18 -4.09 7.65 19.27
CA HIS A 18 -5.10 7.13 18.35
C HIS A 18 -4.44 6.25 17.26
N ALA A 19 -3.30 6.66 16.70
CA ALA A 19 -2.54 5.83 15.76
C ALA A 19 -2.13 4.47 16.38
N LYS A 20 -1.71 4.45 17.64
CA LYS A 20 -1.41 3.21 18.37
C LYS A 20 -2.64 2.32 18.55
N GLN A 21 -3.80 2.91 18.85
CA GLN A 21 -5.06 2.18 18.96
C GLN A 21 -5.46 1.55 17.63
N VAL A 22 -5.35 2.30 16.53
CA VAL A 22 -5.61 1.81 15.18
C VAL A 22 -4.65 0.67 14.82
N ALA A 23 -3.35 0.81 15.10
CA ALA A 23 -2.37 -0.25 14.89
C ALA A 23 -2.72 -1.54 15.65
N THR A 24 -3.13 -1.40 16.92
CA THR A 24 -3.56 -2.53 17.76
C THR A 24 -4.80 -3.20 17.20
N TYR A 25 -5.78 -2.41 16.75
CA TYR A 25 -6.99 -2.91 16.10
C TYR A 25 -6.66 -3.70 14.83
N LEU A 26 -5.81 -3.14 13.95
CA LEU A 26 -5.38 -3.80 12.72
C LEU A 26 -4.65 -5.12 12.99
N TRP A 27 -3.75 -5.11 13.98
CA TRP A 27 -3.02 -6.30 14.41
C TRP A 27 -3.96 -7.43 14.85
N ASN A 28 -4.92 -7.12 15.72
CA ASN A 28 -5.84 -8.09 16.30
C ASN A 28 -6.91 -8.61 15.33
N ASN A 29 -7.33 -7.79 14.37
CA ASN A 29 -8.46 -8.13 13.49
C ASN A 29 -8.05 -8.60 12.09
N PHE A 30 -6.86 -8.25 11.62
CA PHE A 30 -6.44 -8.55 10.24
C PHE A 30 -5.06 -9.20 10.13
N LEU A 31 -4.17 -9.01 11.12
CA LEU A 31 -2.83 -9.59 11.14
C LEU A 31 -2.76 -10.72 12.18
N GLY A 32 -1.60 -10.93 12.81
CA GLY A 32 -1.29 -12.07 13.67
C GLY A 32 -1.87 -12.02 15.10
N GLY A 33 -2.59 -10.96 15.46
CA GLY A 33 -3.26 -10.87 16.76
C GLY A 33 -4.56 -11.67 16.82
N GLN A 34 -5.28 -11.53 17.92
CA GLN A 34 -6.51 -12.29 18.20
C GLN A 34 -7.69 -11.35 18.42
N SER A 35 -8.84 -11.74 17.87
CA SER A 35 -10.12 -11.05 18.04
C SER A 35 -11.24 -12.06 17.87
N SER A 36 -12.29 -11.95 18.68
CA SER A 36 -13.48 -12.80 18.56
C SER A 36 -14.36 -12.43 17.35
N SER A 37 -14.11 -11.28 16.72
CA SER A 37 -14.93 -10.73 15.64
C SER A 37 -14.06 -10.18 14.50
N ARG A 38 -13.24 -11.04 13.88
CA ARG A 38 -12.41 -10.65 12.74
C ARG A 38 -13.28 -10.39 11.49
N PRO A 39 -13.24 -9.19 10.88
CA PRO A 39 -14.14 -8.85 9.77
C PRO A 39 -13.98 -9.71 8.52
N LEU A 40 -12.76 -10.16 8.22
CA LEU A 40 -12.45 -11.03 7.08
C LEU A 40 -12.24 -12.50 7.50
N GLY A 41 -12.77 -12.87 8.67
CA GLY A 41 -12.61 -14.19 9.23
C GLY A 41 -11.20 -14.47 9.77
N ALA A 42 -10.86 -15.76 9.87
CA ALA A 42 -9.64 -16.23 10.51
C ALA A 42 -8.35 -16.00 9.69
N ALA A 43 -8.45 -15.49 8.46
CA ALA A 43 -7.28 -15.24 7.62
C ALA A 43 -6.36 -14.20 8.26
N VAL A 44 -5.05 -14.44 8.14
CA VAL A 44 -3.99 -13.50 8.52
C VAL A 44 -3.48 -12.86 7.23
N LEU A 45 -3.61 -11.55 7.11
CA LEU A 45 -3.16 -10.81 5.94
C LEU A 45 -1.65 -10.55 6.00
N ASP A 46 -1.02 -10.48 4.83
CA ASP A 46 0.43 -10.27 4.72
C ASP A 46 0.88 -8.85 5.05
N GLY A 47 -0.03 -7.88 5.12
CA GLY A 47 0.32 -6.49 5.40
C GLY A 47 -0.81 -5.50 5.20
N ILE A 48 -0.49 -4.24 5.47
CA ILE A 48 -1.35 -3.07 5.34
C ILE A 48 -0.82 -2.18 4.22
N ASP A 49 -1.71 -1.73 3.36
CA ASP A 49 -1.47 -0.77 2.29
C ASP A 49 -2.07 0.59 2.67
N PHE A 50 -1.37 1.68 2.38
CA PHE A 50 -1.75 3.04 2.78
C PHE A 50 -2.10 3.85 1.54
N ASP A 51 -3.39 3.94 1.26
CA ASP A 51 -3.95 4.73 0.17
C ASP A 51 -4.63 5.99 0.75
N ILE A 52 -3.82 6.85 1.36
CA ILE A 52 -4.32 8.02 2.11
C ILE A 52 -4.47 9.21 1.17
N GLU A 53 -5.70 9.48 0.75
CA GLU A 53 -6.04 10.52 -0.25
C GLU A 53 -6.77 11.74 0.36
N GLY A 54 -7.08 11.71 1.66
CA GLY A 54 -7.80 12.78 2.35
C GLY A 54 -7.65 12.76 3.87
N GLY A 55 -8.38 13.66 4.54
CA GLY A 55 -8.35 13.79 5.99
C GLY A 55 -7.17 14.64 6.48
N THR A 56 -6.34 14.07 7.36
CA THR A 56 -5.18 14.73 7.96
C THR A 56 -3.86 14.25 7.35
N ASP A 57 -2.84 15.11 7.37
CA ASP A 57 -1.45 14.77 7.04
C ASP A 57 -0.64 14.28 8.26
N GLN A 58 -1.25 14.23 9.45
CA GLN A 58 -0.57 13.90 10.70
C GLN A 58 -0.70 12.42 11.08
N HIS A 59 0.29 11.92 11.83
CA HIS A 59 0.30 10.62 12.53
C HIS A 59 0.31 9.34 11.69
N TRP A 60 0.27 9.40 10.36
CA TRP A 60 0.42 8.21 9.51
C TRP A 60 1.79 7.54 9.67
N ASN A 61 2.83 8.33 9.91
CA ASN A 61 4.17 7.86 10.27
C ASN A 61 4.15 7.09 11.61
N ASP A 62 3.39 7.56 12.60
CA ASP A 62 3.23 6.88 13.89
C ASP A 62 2.53 5.53 13.70
N LEU A 63 1.47 5.50 12.89
CA LEU A 63 0.75 4.26 12.56
C LEU A 63 1.67 3.24 11.87
N ALA A 64 2.42 3.66 10.84
CA ALA A 64 3.37 2.80 10.15
C ALA A 64 4.43 2.24 11.13
N ARG A 65 4.94 3.08 12.04
CA ARG A 65 5.90 2.68 13.08
C ARG A 65 5.33 1.64 14.05
N PHE A 66 4.07 1.78 14.45
CA PHE A 66 3.44 0.80 15.34
C PHE A 66 3.15 -0.53 14.63
N LEU A 67 2.79 -0.51 13.35
CA LEU A 67 2.55 -1.71 12.55
C LEU A 67 3.84 -2.50 12.24
N SER A 68 4.99 -1.84 12.09
CA SER A 68 6.25 -2.48 11.70
C SER A 68 6.95 -3.30 12.79
N GLY A 69 6.28 -3.64 13.91
CA GLY A 69 6.82 -4.60 14.88
C GLY A 69 7.47 -4.02 16.14
N SER A 70 7.05 -2.84 16.60
CA SER A 70 7.29 -2.43 18.01
C SER A 70 6.34 -3.16 18.99
N GLY A 71 6.06 -4.45 18.72
CA GLY A 71 5.27 -5.35 19.56
C GLY A 71 6.01 -5.86 20.82
N ASN A 72 7.24 -5.42 21.05
CA ASN A 72 7.97 -5.59 22.30
C ASN A 72 8.56 -4.24 22.72
N ILE A 73 8.07 -3.68 23.83
CA ILE A 73 8.38 -2.34 24.36
C ILE A 73 9.85 -2.19 24.82
N GLY A 74 10.67 -3.25 24.72
CA GLY A 74 12.04 -3.28 25.25
C GLY A 74 13.16 -2.71 24.37
N ASN A 75 12.99 -2.56 23.05
CA ASN A 75 14.10 -2.22 22.13
C ASN A 75 13.84 -0.99 21.24
N PHE A 76 13.21 0.04 21.80
CA PHE A 76 12.85 1.26 21.09
C PHE A 76 14.06 1.99 20.48
N GLU A 77 15.21 1.99 21.16
CA GLU A 77 16.40 2.75 20.74
C GLU A 77 17.18 2.04 19.60
N ASP A 78 17.34 0.72 19.67
CA ASP A 78 17.99 -0.07 18.61
C ASP A 78 17.12 -0.13 17.35
N SER A 79 15.81 -0.27 17.53
CA SER A 79 14.84 -0.21 16.44
C SER A 79 14.80 1.17 15.80
N TRP A 80 14.95 2.25 16.57
CA TRP A 80 15.00 3.63 16.06
C TRP A 80 16.27 3.92 15.25
N LYS A 81 17.44 3.43 15.71
CA LYS A 81 18.72 3.58 15.00
C LYS A 81 18.76 2.79 13.68
N GLN A 82 18.12 1.62 13.64
CA GLN A 82 17.97 0.83 12.41
C GLN A 82 16.91 1.44 11.47
N TRP A 83 15.77 1.88 11.98
CA TRP A 83 14.65 2.43 11.18
C TRP A 83 14.96 3.78 10.53
N THR A 84 15.75 4.63 11.18
CA THR A 84 16.13 5.96 10.63
C THR A 84 17.26 5.91 9.60
N SER A 85 18.01 4.80 9.52
CA SER A 85 19.07 4.60 8.54
C SER A 85 18.64 3.73 7.35
N ASP A 86 17.64 2.84 7.51
CA ASP A 86 17.33 1.79 6.52
C ASP A 86 16.01 1.95 5.75
N ILE A 87 15.10 2.87 6.09
CA ILE A 87 13.84 3.00 5.33
C ILE A 87 14.05 3.82 4.06
N THR A 88 14.67 3.13 3.12
CA THR A 88 14.59 3.40 1.70
C THR A 88 13.67 2.34 1.12
N ALA A 89 12.54 2.72 0.51
CA ALA A 89 11.67 1.74 -0.14
C ALA A 89 12.50 0.84 -1.09
N THR A 90 12.43 -0.47 -0.89
CA THR A 90 13.24 -1.45 -1.63
C THR A 90 12.75 -1.61 -3.06
N LYS A 91 11.43 -1.47 -3.26
CA LYS A 91 10.75 -1.55 -4.54
C LYS A 91 9.70 -0.44 -4.68
N ILE A 92 9.62 0.12 -5.87
CA ILE A 92 8.65 1.12 -6.30
C ILE A 92 7.92 0.53 -7.50
N PHE A 93 6.59 0.60 -7.46
CA PHE A 93 5.70 0.13 -8.52
C PHE A 93 5.11 1.34 -9.24
N LEU A 94 4.95 1.24 -10.56
CA LEU A 94 4.23 2.24 -11.35
C LEU A 94 2.73 1.98 -11.24
N GLY A 95 1.99 2.85 -10.55
CA GLY A 95 0.53 2.79 -10.46
C GLY A 95 -0.15 3.37 -11.70
N LEU A 96 -1.10 2.64 -12.30
CA LEU A 96 -1.82 3.05 -13.51
C LEU A 96 -3.32 2.70 -13.43
N PRO A 97 -4.20 3.51 -14.05
CA PRO A 97 -5.56 3.08 -14.37
C PRO A 97 -5.52 1.89 -15.35
N ALA A 98 -6.33 0.87 -15.10
CA ALA A 98 -6.44 -0.32 -15.95
C ALA A 98 -7.30 -0.07 -17.21
N SER A 99 -8.05 1.03 -17.25
CA SER A 99 -8.80 1.48 -18.43
C SER A 99 -8.96 3.01 -18.42
N PRO A 100 -9.31 3.64 -19.56
CA PRO A 100 -9.63 5.07 -19.61
C PRO A 100 -10.78 5.49 -18.68
N GLU A 101 -11.70 4.59 -18.38
CA GLU A 101 -12.87 4.83 -17.52
C GLU A 101 -12.53 4.68 -16.02
N ALA A 102 -11.37 4.10 -15.69
CA ALA A 102 -10.96 3.84 -14.31
C ALA A 102 -10.49 5.10 -13.56
N ALA A 103 -10.13 6.16 -14.29
CA ALA A 103 -9.73 7.45 -13.74
C ALA A 103 -10.00 8.59 -14.73
N GLY A 104 -10.20 9.81 -14.24
CA GLY A 104 -10.44 10.97 -15.11
C GLY A 104 -9.26 11.34 -16.03
N ASN A 105 -8.05 10.88 -15.71
CA ASN A 105 -6.83 11.01 -16.53
C ASN A 105 -5.77 9.97 -16.11
N GLY A 106 -4.62 9.95 -16.80
CA GLY A 106 -3.46 9.13 -16.40
C GLY A 106 -3.41 7.72 -17.00
N PHE A 107 -4.43 7.31 -17.76
CA PHE A 107 -4.37 6.07 -18.53
C PHE A 107 -3.27 6.14 -19.60
N ILE A 108 -2.44 5.09 -19.67
CA ILE A 108 -1.40 4.95 -20.69
C ILE A 108 -1.78 3.78 -21.60
N PRO A 109 -1.88 3.95 -22.93
CA PRO A 109 -2.11 2.83 -23.83
C PRO A 109 -1.01 1.76 -23.74
N VAL A 110 -1.36 0.49 -23.91
CA VAL A 110 -0.41 -0.64 -23.83
C VAL A 110 0.81 -0.43 -24.72
N SER A 111 0.62 0.05 -25.95
CA SER A 111 1.70 0.31 -26.90
C SER A 111 2.70 1.35 -26.38
N ASP A 112 2.22 2.42 -25.74
CA ASP A 112 3.09 3.46 -25.18
C ASP A 112 3.78 2.96 -23.90
N LEU A 113 3.05 2.22 -23.05
CA LEU A 113 3.63 1.63 -21.85
C LEU A 113 4.79 0.69 -22.19
N THR A 114 4.61 -0.23 -23.13
CA THR A 114 5.63 -1.25 -23.45
C THR A 114 6.79 -0.70 -24.28
N SER A 115 6.54 0.25 -25.20
CA SER A 115 7.58 0.76 -26.10
C SER A 115 8.36 1.95 -25.56
N LYS A 116 7.79 2.75 -24.64
CA LYS A 116 8.40 4.00 -24.16
C LYS A 116 8.65 3.98 -22.66
N VAL A 117 7.63 3.66 -21.87
CA VAL A 117 7.68 3.86 -20.41
C VAL A 117 8.47 2.74 -19.72
N LEU A 118 8.12 1.47 -19.95
CA LEU A 118 8.80 0.34 -19.31
C LEU A 118 10.31 0.31 -19.61
N PRO A 119 10.78 0.51 -20.86
CA PRO A 119 12.22 0.58 -21.15
C PRO A 119 12.96 1.65 -20.34
N ALA A 120 12.31 2.79 -20.05
CA ALA A 120 12.93 3.88 -19.29
C ALA A 120 13.05 3.57 -17.79
N ILE A 121 12.10 2.83 -17.20
CA ILE A 121 12.04 2.65 -15.74
C ILE A 121 12.61 1.29 -15.26
N LYS A 122 12.58 0.25 -16.11
CA LYS A 122 12.99 -1.12 -15.72
C LYS A 122 14.48 -1.24 -15.38
N GLY A 123 15.32 -0.33 -15.85
CA GLY A 123 16.75 -0.29 -15.50
C GLY A 123 17.03 0.10 -14.05
N SER A 124 16.04 0.66 -13.33
CA SER A 124 16.20 1.03 -11.93
C SER A 124 16.23 -0.21 -11.02
N ALA A 125 17.22 -0.30 -10.14
CA ALA A 125 17.28 -1.36 -9.11
C ALA A 125 16.03 -1.38 -8.19
N LYS A 126 15.37 -0.22 -8.05
CA LYS A 126 14.14 -0.07 -7.27
C LYS A 126 12.87 -0.40 -8.05
N TYR A 127 12.91 -0.70 -9.34
CA TYR A 127 11.70 -1.11 -10.07
C TYR A 127 11.15 -2.42 -9.49
N GLY A 128 9.88 -2.39 -9.10
CA GLY A 128 9.14 -3.52 -8.53
C GLY A 128 8.08 -4.12 -9.44
N GLY A 129 7.55 -3.32 -10.39
CA GLY A 129 6.48 -3.76 -11.29
C GLY A 129 5.47 -2.66 -11.56
N VAL A 130 4.25 -3.08 -11.93
CA VAL A 130 3.09 -2.22 -12.19
C VAL A 130 1.98 -2.55 -11.18
N MET A 131 1.30 -1.53 -10.68
CA MET A 131 0.08 -1.64 -9.89
C MET A 131 -1.09 -1.11 -10.73
N LEU A 132 -2.22 -1.81 -10.74
CA LEU A 132 -3.38 -1.46 -11.56
C LEU A 132 -4.60 -1.13 -10.70
N TRP A 133 -5.16 0.05 -10.92
CA TRP A 133 -6.49 0.42 -10.45
C TRP A 133 -7.50 0.23 -11.59
N SER A 134 -8.44 -0.71 -11.53
CA SER A 134 -8.61 -1.75 -10.51
C SER A 134 -8.94 -3.08 -11.21
N LYS A 135 -9.02 -4.16 -10.44
CA LYS A 135 -9.40 -5.50 -10.95
C LYS A 135 -10.67 -5.47 -11.81
N TYR A 136 -11.67 -4.67 -11.41
CA TYR A 136 -12.94 -4.55 -12.14
C TYR A 136 -12.73 -4.03 -13.57
N TYR A 137 -11.94 -2.98 -13.73
CA TYR A 137 -11.64 -2.39 -15.04
C TYR A 137 -10.67 -3.25 -15.84
N ASP A 138 -9.71 -3.90 -15.16
CA ASP A 138 -8.77 -4.82 -15.79
C ASP A 138 -9.47 -6.04 -16.42
N ASP A 139 -10.51 -6.58 -15.78
CA ASP A 139 -11.32 -7.67 -16.34
C ASP A 139 -12.04 -7.28 -17.63
N GLN A 140 -12.37 -5.99 -17.78
CA GLN A 140 -13.07 -5.47 -18.96
C GLN A 140 -12.10 -5.12 -20.09
N SER A 141 -10.96 -4.51 -19.74
CA SER A 141 -9.99 -4.03 -20.72
C SER A 141 -8.95 -5.08 -21.12
N GLY A 142 -8.70 -6.09 -20.27
CA GLY A 142 -7.63 -7.06 -20.44
C GLY A 142 -6.22 -6.47 -20.30
N TYR A 143 -6.08 -5.33 -19.63
CA TYR A 143 -4.85 -4.54 -19.61
C TYR A 143 -3.66 -5.32 -19.03
N SER A 144 -3.84 -5.99 -17.89
CA SER A 144 -2.81 -6.83 -17.27
C SER A 144 -2.38 -7.96 -18.18
N SER A 145 -3.32 -8.62 -18.85
CA SER A 145 -3.05 -9.71 -19.80
C SER A 145 -2.16 -9.23 -20.95
N ALA A 146 -2.39 -8.00 -21.44
CA ALA A 146 -1.62 -7.42 -22.53
C ALA A 146 -0.19 -7.00 -22.12
N ILE A 147 0.02 -6.60 -20.86
CA ILE A 147 1.33 -6.13 -20.38
C ILE A 147 2.14 -7.21 -19.64
N LYS A 148 1.53 -8.34 -19.28
CA LYS A 148 2.12 -9.37 -18.39
C LYS A 148 3.49 -9.86 -18.83
N SER A 149 3.71 -10.05 -20.13
CA SER A 149 5.00 -10.51 -20.66
C SER A 149 6.10 -9.43 -20.65
N HIS A 150 5.74 -8.17 -20.40
CA HIS A 150 6.64 -7.02 -20.44
C HIS A 150 7.04 -6.50 -19.05
N VAL A 151 6.29 -6.85 -18.00
CA VAL A 151 6.51 -6.38 -16.62
C VAL A 151 7.53 -7.26 -15.93
#